data_AF-A0A437LEQ1-F1
#
_entry.id   AF-A0A437LEQ1-F1
#
_cell.length_a   1.000
_cell.length_b   1.000
_cell.length_c   1.000
_cell.angle_alpha   90.00
_cell.angle_beta   90.00
_cell.angle_gamma   90.00
#
_symmetry.space_group_name_H-M   'P 1'
#
loop_
_entity.id
_entity.type
_entity.pdbx_description
1 polymer ?
#
loop_
_entity_poly.entity_id
_entity_poly.type
_entity_poly.pdbx_seq_one_letter_code
_entity_poly.pdbx_strand_id
1 'polypeptide(L)' 'MRFFYWTMALLIVGTFVPAAFYFVLFVFTGEGGCLDRAKALWNYTRVFTLASLNILIWGHVIVGLWQIFFR' A
#
# COMPACT_ATOMS: atom_id res chain seq x y z
N MET A 1 15.61 6.18 2.07
CA MET A 1 14.26 6.67 2.43
C MET A 1 13.49 7.26 1.26
N ARG A 2 13.94 8.31 0.56
CA ARG A 2 13.19 8.95 -0.56
C ARG A 2 12.74 7.99 -1.68
N PHE A 3 13.64 7.11 -2.15
CA PHE A 3 13.31 6.09 -3.15
C PHE A 3 12.22 5.13 -2.65
N PHE A 4 12.38 4.62 -1.43
CA PHE A 4 11.40 3.74 -0.78
C PHE A 4 10.01 4.38 -0.66
N TYR A 5 9.93 5.64 -0.23
CA TYR A 5 8.66 6.37 -0.15
C TYR A 5 7.96 6.48 -1.51
N TRP A 6 8.72 6.79 -2.56
CA TRP A 6 8.19 6.89 -3.92
C TRP A 6 7.68 5.54 -4.44
N THR A 7 8.45 4.48 -4.25
CA THR A 7 8.06 3.12 -4.66
C THR A 7 6.78 2.68 -3.95
N MET A 8 6.69 2.90 -2.62
CA MET A 8 5.51 2.51 -1.86
C MET A 8 4.30 3.39 -2.15
N ALA A 9 4.48 4.69 -2.38
CA ALA A 9 3.41 5.57 -2.82
C ALA A 9 2.85 5.11 -4.18
N LEU A 10 3.71 4.76 -5.14
CA LEU A 10 3.29 4.23 -6.44
C LEU A 10 2.54 2.91 -6.31
N LEU A 11 3.01 1.98 -5.49
CA LEU A 11 2.35 0.68 -5.28
C LEU A 11 0.99 0.83 -4.61
N ILE A 12 0.89 1.68 -3.58
CA ILE A 12 -0.37 1.92 -2.86
C ILE A 12 -1.36 2.64 -3.76
N VAL A 13 -0.96 3.74 -4.42
CA VAL A 13 -1.86 4.47 -5.33
C VAL A 13 -2.27 3.60 -6.52
N GLY A 14 -1.33 2.85 -7.09
CA GLY A 14 -1.57 1.95 -8.22
C GLY A 14 -2.50 0.78 -7.91
N THR A 15 -2.66 0.41 -6.65
CA THR A 15 -3.61 -0.65 -6.22
C THR A 15 -4.91 -0.05 -5.66
N PHE A 16 -4.83 1.08 -4.97
CA PHE A 16 -5.97 1.75 -4.36
C PHE A 16 -6.89 2.43 -5.38
N VAL A 17 -6.33 3.15 -6.35
CA VAL A 17 -7.14 3.89 -7.34
C VAL A 17 -8.00 2.92 -8.18
N PRO A 18 -7.45 1.80 -8.70
CA PRO A 18 -8.28 0.81 -9.38
C PRO A 18 -9.31 0.14 -8.45
N ALA A 19 -8.96 -0.13 -7.19
CA ALA A 19 -9.92 -0.69 -6.22
C ALA A 19 -11.12 0.25 -6.01
N ALA A 20 -10.85 1.53 -5.80
CA ALA A 20 -11.88 2.56 -5.63
C ALA A 20 -12.73 2.70 -6.90
N PHE A 21 -12.11 2.67 -8.09
CA PHE A 21 -12.83 2.74 -9.36
C PHE A 21 -13.79 1.55 -9.55
N TYR A 22 -13.34 0.31 -9.34
CA TYR A 22 -14.21 -0.86 -9.44
C TYR A 22 -15.30 -0.88 -8.38
N PHE A 23 -15.02 -0.36 -7.18
CA PHE A 23 -16.04 -0.23 -6.14
C PHE A 23 -17.12 0.78 -6.54
N VAL A 24 -16.72 1.94 -7.08
CA VAL A 24 -17.66 2.94 -7.60
C VAL A 24 -18.50 2.36 -8.74
N LEU A 25 -17.88 1.64 -9.68
CA LEU A 25 -18.62 0.94 -10.73
C LEU A 25 -19.64 -0.01 -10.15
N PHE A 26 -19.25 -0.85 -9.18
CA PHE A 26 -20.19 -1.74 -8.50
C PHE A 26 -21.36 -1.01 -7.84
N VAL A 27 -21.11 0.14 -7.18
CA VAL A 27 -22.18 0.93 -6.54
C VAL A 27 -23.21 1.41 -7.57
N PHE A 28 -22.77 1.74 -8.79
CA PHE A 28 -23.66 2.22 -9.85
C PHE A 28 -24.26 1.12 -10.73
N THR A 29 -23.56 0.01 -10.97
CA THR A 29 -24.02 -1.08 -11.85
C THR A 29 -24.64 -2.26 -11.11
N GLY A 30 -24.31 -2.45 -9.83
CA GLY A 30 -24.68 -3.64 -9.05
C GLY A 30 -23.99 -4.94 -9.52
N GLU A 31 -23.04 -4.86 -10.46
CA GLU A 31 -22.42 -6.04 -11.06
C GLU A 31 -21.42 -6.69 -10.12
N GLY A 32 -21.71 -7.92 -9.67
CA GLY A 32 -20.88 -8.65 -8.70
C GLY A 32 -19.41 -8.82 -9.13
N GLY A 33 -19.16 -8.93 -10.44
CA GLY A 33 -17.80 -9.02 -10.98
C GLY A 33 -16.94 -7.78 -10.76
N CYS A 34 -17.54 -6.60 -10.57
CA CYS A 34 -16.82 -5.38 -10.18
C CYS A 34 -16.45 -5.42 -8.68
N LEU A 35 -17.34 -5.92 -7.82
CA LEU A 35 -17.08 -6.06 -6.39
C LEU A 35 -15.94 -7.05 -6.10
N ASP A 36 -15.88 -8.17 -6.81
CA ASP A 36 -14.81 -9.16 -6.63
C ASP A 36 -13.43 -8.59 -6.99
N ARG A 37 -13.36 -7.83 -8.09
CA ARG A 37 -12.13 -7.14 -8.50
C ARG A 37 -11.74 -6.04 -7.50
N ALA A 38 -12.71 -5.24 -7.05
CA ALA A 38 -12.49 -4.22 -6.04
C ALA A 38 -11.95 -4.81 -4.72
N LYS A 39 -12.51 -5.93 -4.26
CA LYS A 39 -12.04 -6.64 -3.06
C LYS A 39 -10.62 -7.17 -3.21
N ALA A 40 -10.28 -7.78 -4.34
CA ALA A 40 -8.92 -8.27 -4.59
C ALA A 40 -7.90 -7.12 -4.53
N LEU A 41 -8.15 -6.04 -5.28
CA LEU A 41 -7.29 -4.85 -5.32
C LEU A 41 -7.19 -4.15 -3.95
N TRP A 42 -8.29 -4.11 -3.19
CA TRP A 42 -8.30 -3.59 -1.83
C TRP A 42 -7.42 -4.42 -0.88
N ASN A 43 -7.46 -5.75 -0.99
CA ASN A 43 -6.58 -6.62 -0.20
C ASN A 43 -5.10 -6.39 -0.53
N TYR A 44 -4.75 -6.24 -1.81
CA TYR A 44 -3.39 -5.87 -2.21
C TYR A 44 -2.96 -4.52 -1.63
N THR A 45 -3.84 -3.52 -1.70
CA THR A 45 -3.60 -2.19 -1.12
C THR A 45 -3.28 -2.29 0.38
N ARG A 46 -4.06 -3.09 1.13
CA ARG A 46 -3.83 -3.30 2.57
C ARG A 46 -2.49 -3.97 2.84
N VAL A 47 -2.15 -5.02 2.11
CA VAL A 47 -0.87 -5.75 2.26
C VAL A 47 0.30 -4.81 1.98
N PHE A 48 0.27 -4.07 0.87
CA PHE A 48 1.33 -3.12 0.54
C PHE A 48 1.45 -2.00 1.57
N THR A 49 0.33 -1.47 2.06
CA THR A 49 0.34 -0.42 3.09
C THR A 49 0.96 -0.93 4.39
N LEU A 50 0.54 -2.10 4.87
CA LEU A 50 1.07 -2.72 6.09
C LEU A 50 2.55 -3.05 5.96
N ALA A 51 2.95 -3.66 4.83
CA ALA A 51 4.35 -3.97 4.56
C ALA A 51 5.20 -2.70 4.48
N SER A 52 4.70 -1.65 3.83
CA SER A 52 5.37 -0.34 3.75
C SER A 52 5.65 0.24 5.13
N LEU A 53 4.63 0.28 5.99
CA LEU A 53 4.75 0.80 7.35
C LEU A 53 5.74 -0.02 8.17
N ASN A 54 5.67 -1.35 8.08
CA ASN A 54 6.58 -2.24 8.79
C ASN A 54 8.03 -2.00 8.39
N ILE A 55 8.32 -1.98 7.09
CA ILE A 55 9.67 -1.70 6.57
C ILE A 55 10.13 -0.30 6.96
N LEU A 56 9.23 0.69 7.00
CA LEU A 56 9.58 2.05 7.40
C LEU A 56 10.03 2.14 8.85
N ILE A 57 9.29 1.49 9.74
CA ILE A 57 9.57 1.46 11.18
C ILE A 57 10.90 0.76 11.42
N TRP A 58 11.06 -0.47 10.92
CA TRP A 58 12.30 -1.23 11.10
C TRP A 58 13.50 -0.58 10.41
N GLY A 59 13.30 0.08 9.26
CA GLY A 59 14.33 0.86 8.60
C GLY A 59 14.84 2.00 9.47
N HIS A 60 13.95 2.73 10.17
CA HIS A 60 14.36 3.77 11.11
C HIS A 60 15.03 3.19 12.36
N VAL A 61 14.55 2.07 12.88
CA VAL A 61 15.15 1.39 14.04
C VAL A 61 16.59 0.96 13.73
N ILE A 62 16.82 0.31 12.59
CA ILE A 62 18.16 -0.13 12.18
C ILE A 62 19.10 1.06 11.98
N VAL A 63 18.64 2.11 11.28
CA VAL A 63 19.46 3.32 11.07
C VAL A 63 19.75 4.03 12.40
N GLY A 64 18.78 4.11 13.30
CA GLY A 64 18.95 4.69 14.63
C GLY A 64 19.93 3.90 15.49
N LEU A 65 19.82 2.57 15.51
CA LEU A 65 20.77 1.70 16.20
C LEU A 65 22.18 1.85 15.62
N TRP A 66 22.32 1.86 14.30
CA TRP A 66 23.63 2.06 13.66
C TRP A 66 24.27 3.39 14.06
N GLN A 67 23.48 4.46 14.14
CA GLN A 67 23.96 5.76 14.62
C GLN A 67 24.37 5.73 16.10
N ILE A 68 23.74 4.92 16.95
CA ILE A 68 24.14 4.82 18.36
C ILE A 68 25.41 3.99 18.54
N PHE A 69 25.57 2.93 17.73
CA PHE A 69 26.69 1.99 17.88
C PHE A 69 27.97 2.43 17.16
N PHE A 70 27.87 3.20 16.07
CA PHE A 70 29.01 3.53 15.20
C PHE A 70 29.29 5.03 15.07
N ARG A 71 28.56 5.89 15.79
CA ARG A 71 28.81 7.34 15.85
C ARG A 71 28.84 7.80 17.30
#